data_AF-A0A382PQT3-F1
#
_entry.id   AF-A0A382PQT3-F1
#
_cell.length_a   1.000
_cell.length_b   1.000
_cell.length_c   1.000
_cell.angle_alpha   90.00
_cell.angle_beta   90.00
_cell.angle_gamma   90.00
#
_symmetry.space_group_name_H-M   'P 1'
#
loop_
_entity.id
_entity.type
_entity.pdbx_description
1 polymer ?
#
loop_
_entity_poly.entity_id
_entity_poly.type
_entity_poly.pdbx_seq_one_letter_code
_entity_poly.pdbx_strand_id
1 'polypeptide(L)' 'SSPLVFPEGKEGNYYVFPQVGDLVIFPAWVKHEVPPSTVDEDRMLVGGNLERIPYKDLPLPSTEEIKGVVEPYTKKSN' A
#
# COMPACT_ATOMS: atom_id res chain seq x y z
N SER A 1 -11.71 -4.38 -18.82
CA SER A 1 -11.03 -4.73 -17.55
C SER A 1 -12.05 -5.17 -16.50
N SER A 2 -11.80 -6.26 -15.74
CA SER A 2 -12.69 -6.74 -14.67
C SER A 2 -12.77 -5.79 -13.46
N PRO A 3 -13.91 -5.66 -12.79
CA PRO A 3 -14.02 -4.80 -11.61
C PRO A 3 -13.36 -5.42 -10.36
N LEU A 4 -13.06 -4.56 -9.38
CA LEU A 4 -12.90 -4.97 -7.98
C LEU A 4 -14.29 -5.03 -7.35
N VAL A 5 -14.67 -6.19 -6.82
CA VAL A 5 -16.01 -6.47 -6.30
C VAL A 5 -15.96 -6.58 -4.78
N PHE A 6 -16.90 -5.92 -4.11
CA PHE A 6 -17.13 -6.01 -2.67
C PHE A 6 -18.53 -6.64 -2.46
N PRO A 7 -18.62 -7.97 -2.25
CA PRO A 7 -19.90 -8.69 -2.23
C PRO A 7 -20.79 -8.33 -1.03
N GLU A 8 -20.20 -7.82 0.05
CA GLU A 8 -20.90 -7.45 1.30
C GLU A 8 -21.18 -5.94 1.39
N GLY A 9 -21.34 -5.28 0.23
CA GLY A 9 -21.74 -3.87 0.17
C GLY A 9 -23.14 -3.63 0.74
N LYS A 10 -23.44 -2.36 1.07
CA LYS A 10 -24.67 -1.95 1.78
C LYS A 10 -25.96 -2.37 1.06
N GLU A 11 -25.92 -2.50 -0.26
CA GLU A 11 -27.05 -2.85 -1.13
C GLU A 11 -26.77 -4.14 -1.93
N GLY A 12 -25.82 -4.96 -1.48
CA GLY A 12 -25.30 -6.13 -2.20
C GLY A 12 -23.93 -5.85 -2.82
N ASN A 13 -23.64 -6.49 -3.95
CA ASN A 13 -22.34 -6.34 -4.61
C ASN A 13 -22.05 -4.87 -4.97
N TYR A 14 -20.96 -4.33 -4.44
CA TYR A 14 -20.43 -3.02 -4.82
C TYR A 14 -19.25 -3.19 -5.77
N TYR A 15 -19.24 -2.42 -6.86
CA TYR A 15 -18.28 -2.58 -7.94
C TYR A 15 -17.42 -1.33 -8.10
N VAL A 16 -16.10 -1.53 -8.18
CA VAL A 16 -15.14 -0.49 -8.52
C VAL A 16 -14.48 -0.84 -9.85
N PHE A 17 -14.49 0.08 -10.80
CA PHE A 17 -13.86 -0.05 -12.10
C PHE A 17 -12.63 0.89 -12.16
N PRO A 18 -11.43 0.41 -11.80
CA PRO A 18 -10.27 1.28 -11.64
C PRO A 18 -9.79 1.81 -12.99
N GLN A 19 -9.46 3.09 -13.02
CA GLN A 19 -8.81 3.77 -14.13
C GLN A 19 -7.33 4.03 -13.81
N VAL A 20 -6.55 4.36 -14.84
CA VAL A 20 -5.15 4.75 -14.66
C VAL A 20 -5.09 6.00 -13.79
N GLY A 21 -4.36 5.93 -12.68
CA GLY A 21 -4.21 7.01 -11.70
C GLY A 21 -5.12 6.88 -10.48
N ASP A 22 -6.08 5.96 -10.48
CA ASP A 22 -6.94 5.73 -9.31
C ASP A 22 -6.17 5.08 -8.16
N LEU A 23 -6.38 5.60 -6.95
CA LEU A 23 -5.97 4.98 -5.70
C LEU A 23 -7.21 4.53 -4.92
N VAL A 24 -7.38 3.22 -4.79
CA VAL A 24 -8.50 2.63 -4.04
C VAL A 24 -7.98 2.17 -2.68
N ILE A 25 -8.55 2.72 -1.60
CA ILE A 25 -8.23 2.36 -0.22
C ILE A 25 -9.48 1.81 0.45
N PHE A 26 -9.37 0.63 1.04
CA PHE A 26 -10.45 -0.01 1.78
C PHE A 26 -9.90 -0.77 2.99
N PRO A 27 -10.71 -1.05 4.02
CA PRO A 27 -10.25 -1.80 5.19
C PRO A 27 -9.84 -3.22 4.82
N ALA A 28 -8.68 -3.67 5.33
CA ALA A 28 -8.05 -4.92 4.92
C ALA A 28 -8.90 -6.18 5.19
N TRP A 29 -9.82 -6.13 6.14
CA TRP A 29 -10.70 -7.24 6.50
C TRP A 29 -11.95 -7.36 5.59
N VAL A 30 -12.19 -6.39 4.72
CA VAL A 30 -13.36 -6.43 3.83
C VAL A 30 -13.14 -7.50 2.76
N LYS A 31 -14.11 -8.42 2.64
CA LYS A 31 -14.10 -9.40 1.56
C LYS A 31 -14.20 -8.70 0.22
N HIS A 32 -13.32 -9.07 -0.69
CA HIS A 32 -13.28 -8.53 -2.03
C HIS A 32 -12.77 -9.59 -2.99
N GLU A 33 -13.15 -9.47 -4.26
CA GLU A 33 -12.71 -10.38 -5.32
C GLU A 33 -12.52 -9.62 -6.64
N VAL A 34 -11.75 -10.22 -7.54
CA VAL A 34 -11.61 -9.75 -8.91
C VAL A 34 -12.02 -10.91 -9.83
N PRO A 35 -13.15 -10.81 -10.55
CA PRO A 35 -13.55 -11.82 -11.51
C PRO A 35 -12.50 -11.99 -12.63
N PRO A 36 -12.38 -13.20 -13.22
CA PRO A 36 -11.49 -13.43 -14.34
C PRO A 36 -11.69 -12.40 -15.46
N SER A 37 -10.60 -11.87 -16.00
CA SER A 37 -10.65 -10.96 -17.14
C SER A 37 -10.84 -11.75 -18.42
N THR A 38 -11.83 -11.38 -19.23
CA THR A 38 -12.11 -11.97 -20.55
C THR A 38 -11.64 -11.07 -21.71
N VAL A 39 -10.94 -9.97 -21.40
CA VAL A 39 -10.37 -9.06 -22.40
C VAL A 39 -8.88 -9.32 -22.55
N ASP A 40 -8.40 -9.23 -23.78
CA ASP A 40 -6.99 -9.44 -24.17
C ASP A 40 -6.08 -8.23 -23.83
N GLU A 41 -6.63 -7.18 -23.23
CA GLU A 41 -5.88 -6.01 -22.79
C GLU A 41 -5.16 -6.28 -21.46
N ASP A 42 -3.86 -5.96 -21.42
CA ASP A 42 -3.06 -6.06 -20.20
C ASP A 42 -3.54 -5.05 -19.14
N ARG A 43 -3.68 -5.54 -17.91
CA ARG A 43 -4.00 -4.73 -16.73
C ARG A 43 -2.90 -4.88 -15.69
N MET A 44 -2.15 -3.80 -15.45
CA MET A 44 -1.16 -3.72 -14.38
C MET A 44 -1.75 -2.99 -13.16
N LEU A 45 -1.56 -3.57 -11.97
CA LEU A 45 -1.96 -2.97 -10.69
C LEU A 45 -0.81 -3.12 -9.70
N VAL A 46 -0.66 -2.13 -8.81
CA VAL A 46 0.22 -2.20 -7.65
C VAL A 46 -0.66 -2.21 -6.41
N GLY A 47 -0.51 -3.21 -5.55
CA GLY A 47 -1.34 -3.38 -4.36
C GLY A 47 -0.51 -3.74 -3.13
N GLY A 48 -1.00 -3.37 -1.96
CA GLY A 48 -0.37 -3.65 -0.68
C GLY A 48 -1.21 -3.17 0.50
N ASN A 49 -0.79 -3.55 1.70
CA ASN A 49 -1.48 -3.20 2.95
C ASN A 49 -0.77 -2.02 3.63
N LEU A 50 -1.56 -1.10 4.19
CA LEU A 50 -1.05 -0.01 5.01
C LEU A 50 -1.28 -0.35 6.48
N GLU A 51 -0.19 -0.51 7.23
CA GLU A 51 -0.23 -0.68 8.68
C GLU A 51 0.30 0.58 9.36
N ARG A 52 -0.48 1.09 10.32
CA ARG A 52 -0.04 2.21 11.16
C ARG A 52 0.71 1.65 12.37
N ILE A 53 2.03 1.67 12.30
CA ILE A 53 2.89 1.34 13.43
C ILE A 53 3.21 2.64 14.18
N PRO A 54 2.87 2.77 15.49
CA PRO A 54 3.29 3.92 16.28
C PRO A 54 4.82 4.04 16.28
N TYR A 55 5.34 5.27 16.22
CA TYR A 55 6.78 5.51 16.13
C TYR A 55 7.59 4.81 17.24
N LYS A 56 7.06 4.79 18.45
CA LYS A 56 7.65 4.11 19.62
C LYS A 56 7.79 2.59 19.47
N ASP A 57 6.99 2.00 18.58
CA ASP A 57 6.92 0.55 18.33
C ASP A 57 7.63 0.17 17.03
N LEU A 58 8.15 1.16 16.28
CA LEU A 58 9.02 0.89 15.15
C LEU A 58 10.33 0.28 15.66
N PRO A 59 10.87 -0.75 14.99
CA PRO A 59 12.22 -1.19 15.27
C PRO A 59 13.16 -0.02 15.00
N LEU A 60 13.71 0.56 16.07
CA LEU A 60 14.73 1.58 15.93
C LEU A 60 16.01 0.88 15.47
N PRO A 61 16.73 1.43 14.48
CA PRO A 61 18.04 0.92 14.14
C PRO A 61 18.93 0.95 15.38
N SER A 62 19.71 -0.10 15.56
CA SER A 62 20.73 -0.17 16.60
C SER A 62 21.70 1.00 16.49
N THR A 63 22.39 1.30 17.59
CA THR A 63 23.39 2.38 17.60
C THR A 63 24.50 2.09 16.59
N GLU A 64 24.78 0.81 16.34
CA GLU A 64 25.73 0.28 15.36
C GLU A 64 25.26 0.54 13.91
N GLU A 65 23.99 0.29 13.61
CA GLU A 65 23.40 0.59 12.30
C GLU A 65 23.40 2.08 12.00
N ILE A 66 23.08 2.93 13.00
CA ILE A 66 23.11 4.39 12.84
C ILE A 66 24.54 4.88 12.54
N LYS A 67 25.55 4.34 13.23
CA LYS A 67 26.97 4.69 12.98
C LYS A 67 27.45 4.34 11.57
N GLY A 68 26.86 3.34 10.93
CA GLY A 68 27.19 2.95 9.56
C GLY A 68 26.59 3.83 8.47
N VAL A 69 25.54 4.61 8.79
CA VAL A 69 24.76 5.40 7.82
C VAL A 69 24.99 6.90 8.00
N VAL A 70 25.36 7.35 9.21
CA VAL A 70 25.59 8.76 9.52
C VAL A 70 27.08 9.07 9.40
N GLU A 71 27.48 9.80 8.35
CA GLU A 71 28.81 10.41 8.32
C GLU A 71 28.92 11.46 9.44
N PRO A 72 29.98 11.42 10.28
CA PRO A 72 30.19 12.43 11.29
C PRO A 72 30.31 13.82 10.66
N TYR A 73 29.32 14.69 10.85
CA TYR A 73 29.41 16.08 10.44
C TYR A 73 30.46 16.80 11.27
N THR A 74 31.62 17.08 10.66
CA THR A 74 32.59 18.01 11.23
C THR A 74 32.23 19.42 10.78
N LYS A 75 31.66 20.21 11.69
CA LYS A 75 31.54 21.65 11.50
C LYS A 75 32.96 22.22 11.37
N LYS A 76 33.38 22.63 10.17
CA LYS A 76 34.63 23.35 10.00
C LYS A 76 34.56 24.63 10.84
N SER A 77 35.46 24.78 11.80
CA SER A 77 35.63 26.05 12.49
C SER A 77 36.27 27.02 11.50
N ASN A 78 35.63 28.18 11.32
CA ASN A 78 36.24 29.33 10.65
C ASN A 78 37.28 29.98 11.57
#